data_AF-A0A160MCS2-F1
#
_entry.id   AF-A0A160MCS2-F1
#
_cell.length_a   1.000
_cell.length_b   1.000
_cell.length_c   1.000
_cell.angle_alpha   90.00
_cell.angle_beta   90.00
_cell.angle_gamma   90.00
#
_symmetry.space_group_name_H-M   'P 1'
#
loop_
_entity.id
_entity.type
_entity.pdbx_description
1 polymer ?
#
loop_
_entity_poly.entity_id
_entity_poly.type
_entity_poly.pdbx_seq_one_letter_code
_entity_poly.pdbx_strand_id
1 'polypeptide(L)'
;MNITDAVAQLHKAGIKANGADIERWIEEGKMKADRSPRRQISYTIKTKDLNDFIIKKHEELYQQKLEGILVQVKDLKGQIEILNTRVQIEESKVRSLKKMIQVQNMIADEEIKPGKLLGLKPDEDMQLIRKEFKKLLKALHPDRGGDERLFKVFNEHYKNII
;
A
#
# COMPACT_ATOMS: atom_id res chain seq x y z
N MET A 1 38.96 -26.05 -30.08
CA MET A 1 39.28 -26.22 -28.64
C MET A 1 38.62 -27.50 -28.13
N ASN A 2 39.14 -28.10 -27.07
CA ASN A 2 38.51 -29.27 -26.46
C ASN A 2 37.40 -28.84 -25.48
N ILE A 3 36.73 -29.82 -24.87
CA ILE A 3 35.64 -29.58 -23.91
C ILE A 3 36.15 -28.86 -22.66
N THR A 4 37.32 -29.23 -22.14
CA THR A 4 37.91 -28.61 -20.96
C THR A 4 38.22 -27.11 -21.15
N ASP A 5 38.71 -26.73 -22.34
CA ASP A 5 38.96 -25.34 -22.71
C ASP A 5 37.65 -24.55 -22.81
N ALA A 6 36.61 -25.18 -23.37
CA ALA A 6 35.28 -24.59 -23.48
C ALA A 6 34.65 -24.35 -22.10
N VAL A 7 34.79 -25.28 -21.15
CA VAL A 7 34.36 -25.09 -19.74
C VAL A 7 35.04 -23.86 -19.15
N ALA A 8 36.36 -23.74 -19.30
CA ALA A 8 37.11 -22.61 -18.76
C ALA A 8 36.66 -21.27 -19.34
N GLN A 9 36.34 -21.22 -20.64
CA GLN A 9 35.82 -20.01 -21.28
C GLN A 9 34.39 -19.68 -20.84
N LEU A 10 33.52 -20.68 -20.69
CA LEU A 10 32.17 -20.47 -20.16
C LEU A 10 32.20 -19.92 -18.74
N HIS A 11 33.08 -20.44 -17.87
CA HIS A 11 33.26 -19.93 -16.51
C HIS A 11 33.76 -18.48 -16.50
N LYS A 12 34.70 -18.13 -17.38
CA LYS A 12 35.16 -16.74 -17.56
C LYS A 12 34.02 -15.83 -18.01
N ALA A 13 33.09 -16.34 -18.81
CA ALA A 13 31.88 -15.62 -19.21
C ALA A 13 30.76 -15.66 -18.15
N GLY A 14 31.01 -16.17 -16.94
CA GLY A 14 30.02 -16.24 -15.86
C GLY A 14 28.98 -17.36 -16.01
N ILE A 15 29.14 -18.25 -16.99
CA ILE A 15 28.26 -19.40 -17.22
C ILE A 15 28.83 -20.61 -16.47
N LYS A 16 28.11 -21.07 -15.45
CA LYS A 16 28.45 -22.31 -14.73
C LYS A 16 28.10 -23.51 -15.60
N ALA A 17 29.12 -24.25 -16.03
CA ALA A 17 28.98 -25.47 -16.82
C ALA A 17 30.08 -26.48 -16.45
N ASN A 18 29.82 -27.78 -16.60
CA ASN A 18 30.85 -28.82 -16.54
C ASN A 18 30.98 -29.52 -17.91
N GLY A 19 31.91 -30.48 -18.03
CA GLY A 19 32.13 -31.19 -19.30
C GLY A 19 30.89 -31.93 -19.80
N ALA A 20 30.14 -32.57 -18.89
CA ALA A 20 28.90 -33.28 -19.22
C ALA A 20 27.80 -32.34 -19.71
N ASP A 21 27.72 -31.12 -19.17
CA ASP A 21 26.78 -30.09 -19.64
C ASP A 21 27.06 -29.71 -21.09
N ILE A 22 28.34 -29.56 -21.46
CA ILE A 22 28.77 -29.23 -22.82
C ILE A 22 28.48 -30.38 -23.77
N GLU A 23 28.79 -31.62 -23.38
CA GLU A 23 28.46 -32.82 -24.18
C GLU A 23 26.96 -32.90 -24.43
N ARG A 24 26.14 -32.75 -23.38
CA ARG A 24 24.68 -32.69 -23.51
C ARG A 24 24.22 -31.57 -24.45
N TRP A 25 24.79 -30.37 -24.35
CA TRP A 25 24.42 -29.26 -25.25
C TRP A 25 24.83 -29.48 -26.70
N ILE A 26 25.90 -30.23 -26.94
CA ILE A 26 26.31 -30.65 -28.29
C ILE A 26 25.33 -31.71 -28.82
N GLU A 27 24.97 -32.70 -28.02
CA GLU A 27 24.00 -33.75 -28.38
C GLU A 27 22.60 -33.20 -28.64
N GLU A 28 22.17 -32.23 -27.84
CA GLU A 28 20.90 -31.50 -28.02
C GLU A 28 20.94 -30.52 -29.21
N GLY A 29 22.07 -30.38 -29.91
CA GLY A 29 22.23 -29.47 -31.04
C GLY A 29 22.26 -27.98 -30.67
N LYS A 30 22.38 -27.66 -29.37
CA LYS A 30 22.48 -26.28 -28.86
C LYS A 30 23.86 -25.68 -29.12
N MET A 31 24.89 -26.51 -29.24
CA MET A 31 26.26 -26.09 -29.52
C MET A 31 26.85 -26.93 -30.66
N LYS A 32 27.47 -26.28 -31.65
CA LYS A 32 28.11 -26.97 -32.76
C LYS A 32 29.51 -27.45 -32.37
N ALA A 33 29.81 -28.70 -32.66
CA ALA A 33 31.12 -29.30 -32.46
C ALA A 33 31.41 -30.37 -33.50
N ASP A 34 32.68 -30.52 -33.87
CA ASP A 34 33.15 -31.57 -34.76
C ASP A 34 33.59 -32.79 -33.93
N ARG A 35 33.12 -33.99 -34.29
CA ARG A 35 33.50 -35.24 -33.62
C ARG A 35 34.80 -35.76 -34.21
N SER A 36 35.83 -35.92 -33.39
CA SER A 36 37.10 -36.52 -33.83
C SER A 36 37.05 -38.05 -33.69
N PRO A 37 37.23 -38.82 -34.78
CA PRO A 37 37.15 -40.28 -34.74
C PRO A 37 38.42 -40.97 -34.21
N ARG A 38 39.52 -40.24 -33.97
CA ARG A 38 40.84 -40.84 -33.70
C ARG A 38 41.15 -41.19 -32.23
N ARG A 39 40.30 -40.79 -31.28
CA ARG A 39 40.39 -41.17 -29.85
C ARG A 39 38.98 -41.28 -29.29
N GLN A 40 38.81 -42.13 -28.27
CA GLN A 40 37.68 -42.19 -27.34
C GLN A 40 36.94 -40.85 -27.33
N ILE A 41 35.75 -40.82 -27.92
CA ILE A 41 34.87 -39.68 -28.25
C ILE A 41 35.43 -38.32 -27.79
N SER A 42 36.07 -37.57 -28.68
CA SER A 42 36.53 -36.21 -28.40
C SER A 42 35.82 -35.21 -29.31
N TYR A 43 35.13 -34.24 -28.70
CA TYR A 43 34.50 -33.13 -29.41
C TYR A 43 35.49 -31.97 -29.56
N THR A 44 35.53 -31.39 -30.75
CA THR A 44 36.28 -30.16 -31.05
C THR A 44 35.30 -29.04 -31.33
N ILE A 45 35.32 -28.01 -30.47
CA ILE A 45 34.43 -26.85 -30.57
C ILE A 45 35.21 -25.71 -31.23
N LYS A 46 34.60 -25.02 -32.20
CA LYS A 46 35.21 -23.82 -32.80
C LYS A 46 34.92 -22.62 -31.90
N THR A 47 35.88 -21.71 -31.79
CA THR A 47 35.75 -20.50 -30.95
C THR A 47 34.54 -19.65 -31.34
N LYS A 48 34.24 -19.56 -32.63
CA LYS A 48 33.04 -18.86 -33.12
C LYS A 48 31.76 -19.49 -32.57
N ASP A 49 31.60 -20.80 -32.69
CA ASP A 49 30.40 -21.51 -32.24
C ASP A 49 30.21 -21.40 -30.71
N LEU A 50 31.30 -21.41 -29.94
CA LEU A 50 31.25 -21.18 -28.49
C LEU A 50 30.85 -19.74 -28.14
N ASN A 51 31.42 -18.75 -28.84
CA ASN A 51 31.06 -17.34 -28.62
C ASN A 51 29.60 -17.08 -28.97
N ASP A 52 29.11 -17.60 -30.09
CA ASP A 52 27.71 -17.49 -30.51
C ASP A 52 26.79 -18.11 -29.44
N PHE A 53 27.18 -19.26 -28.88
CA PHE A 53 26.46 -19.88 -27.76
C PHE A 53 26.45 -19.01 -26.50
N ILE A 54 27.60 -18.42 -26.13
CA ILE A 54 27.72 -17.54 -24.95
C ILE A 54 26.82 -16.31 -25.12
N ILE A 55 26.84 -15.67 -26.28
CA ILE A 55 26.02 -14.51 -26.59
C ILE A 55 24.55 -14.88 -26.45
N LYS A 56 24.12 -15.96 -27.12
CA LYS A 56 22.75 -16.45 -27.05
C LYS A 56 22.31 -16.73 -25.61
N LYS A 57 23.17 -17.35 -24.80
CA LYS A 57 22.87 -17.63 -23.39
C LYS A 57 22.66 -16.38 -22.55
N HIS A 58 23.46 -15.34 -22.80
CA HIS A 58 23.28 -14.07 -22.13
C HIS A 58 22.01 -13.37 -22.60
N GLU A 59 21.71 -13.38 -23.89
CA GLU A 59 20.46 -12.82 -24.44
C GLU A 59 19.23 -13.47 -23.82
N GLU A 60 19.18 -14.81 -23.75
CA GLU A 60 18.11 -15.57 -23.09
C GLU A 60 17.95 -15.13 -21.61
N LEU A 61 19.05 -15.00 -20.88
CA LEU A 61 19.03 -14.60 -19.48
C LEU A 61 18.54 -13.15 -19.30
N TYR A 62 19.00 -12.23 -20.16
CA TYR A 62 18.59 -10.83 -20.09
C TYR A 62 17.12 -10.65 -20.47
N GLN A 63 16.63 -11.39 -21.46
CA GLN A 63 15.20 -11.41 -21.82
C GLN A 63 14.34 -11.86 -20.65
N GLN A 64 14.69 -12.99 -20.01
CA GLN A 64 13.96 -13.48 -18.82
C GLN A 64 13.96 -12.47 -17.67
N LYS A 65 15.11 -11.83 -17.40
CA LYS A 65 15.18 -10.79 -16.37
C LYS A 65 14.32 -9.57 -16.73
N LEU A 66 14.34 -9.15 -17.98
CA LEU A 66 13.56 -8.01 -18.45
C LEU A 66 12.06 -8.28 -18.38
N GLU A 67 11.62 -9.47 -18.77
CA GLU A 67 10.23 -9.91 -18.59
C GLU A 67 9.82 -9.91 -17.10
N GLY A 68 10.67 -10.43 -16.22
CA GLY A 68 10.43 -10.40 -14.78
C GLY A 68 10.30 -8.97 -14.23
N ILE A 69 11.18 -8.06 -14.65
CA ILE A 69 11.13 -6.65 -14.27
C ILE A 69 9.86 -5.98 -14.81
N LEU A 70 9.45 -6.28 -16.04
CA LEU A 70 8.21 -5.72 -16.63
C LEU A 70 6.97 -6.13 -15.84
N VAL A 71 6.89 -7.39 -15.39
CA VAL A 71 5.81 -7.86 -14.54
C VAL A 71 5.80 -7.11 -13.20
N GLN A 72 6.97 -6.95 -12.57
CA GLN A 72 7.09 -6.20 -11.32
C GLN A 72 6.70 -4.72 -11.48
N VAL A 73 7.13 -4.06 -12.56
CA VAL A 73 6.76 -2.67 -12.86
C VAL A 73 5.25 -2.54 -13.06
N LYS A 74 4.61 -3.51 -13.72
CA LYS A 74 3.16 -3.53 -13.89
C LYS A 74 2.44 -3.65 -12.54
N ASP A 75 2.90 -4.55 -11.67
CA ASP A 75 2.33 -4.72 -10.34
C ASP A 75 2.49 -3.47 -9.47
N LEU A 76 3.70 -2.90 -9.42
CA LEU A 76 3.98 -1.67 -8.68
C LEU A 76 3.13 -0.48 -9.15
N LYS A 77 2.89 -0.36 -10.46
CA LYS A 77 1.97 0.65 -10.99
C LYS A 77 0.55 0.46 -10.46
N GLY A 78 0.05 -0.77 -10.43
CA GLY A 78 -1.26 -1.08 -9.86
C GLY A 78 -1.35 -0.73 -8.37
N GLN A 79 -0.30 -1.02 -7.60
CA GLN A 79 -0.24 -0.65 -6.19
C GLN A 79 -0.26 0.88 -5.98
N ILE A 80 0.47 1.63 -6.81
CA ILE A 80 0.49 3.10 -6.78
C ILE A 80 -0.91 3.66 -7.07
N GLU A 81 -1.62 3.13 -8.06
CA GLU A 81 -2.99 3.56 -8.38
C GLU A 81 -3.94 3.36 -7.19
N ILE A 82 -3.90 2.19 -6.55
CA ILE A 82 -4.71 1.89 -5.36
C ILE A 82 -4.39 2.87 -4.22
N LEU A 83 -3.11 3.13 -3.97
CA LEU A 83 -2.68 4.07 -2.92
C LEU A 83 -3.14 5.49 -3.21
N ASN A 84 -3.01 5.95 -4.45
CA ASN A 84 -3.47 7.28 -4.86
C ASN A 84 -4.97 7.44 -4.65
N THR A 85 -5.79 6.43 -5.01
CA THR A 85 -7.22 6.47 -4.74
C THR A 85 -7.52 6.55 -3.24
N ARG A 86 -6.80 5.80 -2.41
CA ARG A 86 -6.96 5.87 -0.94
C ARG A 86 -6.62 7.25 -0.40
N VAL A 87 -5.51 7.85 -0.84
CA VAL A 87 -5.11 9.20 -0.43
C VAL A 87 -6.20 10.22 -0.79
N GLN A 88 -6.74 10.16 -2.00
CA GLN A 88 -7.83 11.06 -2.42
C GLN A 88 -9.11 10.91 -1.57
N ILE A 89 -9.43 9.68 -1.18
CA ILE A 89 -10.57 9.41 -0.27
C ILE A 89 -10.30 10.03 1.09
N GLU A 90 -9.13 9.80 1.68
CA GLU A 90 -8.77 10.33 3.00
C GLU A 90 -8.71 11.86 3.00
N GLU A 91 -8.13 12.48 1.96
CA GLU A 91 -8.17 13.93 1.80
C GLU A 91 -9.60 14.47 1.74
N SER A 92 -10.49 13.78 1.04
CA SER A 92 -11.90 14.18 0.94
C SER A 92 -12.61 14.07 2.29
N LYS A 93 -12.34 13.02 3.08
CA LYS A 93 -12.83 12.90 4.45
C LYS A 93 -12.31 14.02 5.35
N VAL A 94 -11.02 14.32 5.29
CA VAL A 94 -10.41 15.42 6.06
C VAL A 94 -11.05 16.77 5.69
N ARG A 95 -11.27 17.03 4.40
CA ARG A 95 -11.97 18.24 3.94
C ARG A 95 -13.39 18.32 4.52
N SER A 96 -14.13 17.22 4.49
CA SER A 96 -15.49 17.16 5.05
C SER A 96 -15.51 17.37 6.57
N LEU A 97 -14.59 16.73 7.31
CA LEU A 97 -14.47 16.90 8.76
C LEU A 97 -14.11 18.34 9.14
N LYS A 98 -13.19 18.98 8.39
CA LYS A 98 -12.87 20.39 8.61
C LYS A 98 -14.10 21.29 8.44
N LYS A 99 -14.93 21.05 7.41
CA LYS A 99 -16.18 21.78 7.22
C LYS A 99 -17.16 21.56 8.38
N MET A 100 -17.30 20.32 8.86
CA MET A 100 -18.16 20.01 10.01
C MET A 100 -17.70 20.73 11.28
N ILE A 101 -16.40 20.75 11.54
CA ILE A 101 -15.82 21.48 12.68
C ILE A 101 -16.04 22.98 12.54
N GLN A 102 -15.86 23.55 11.35
CA GLN A 102 -16.15 24.97 11.11
C GLN A 102 -17.61 25.31 11.40
N VAL A 103 -18.56 24.49 10.93
CA VAL A 103 -19.99 24.65 11.25
C VAL A 103 -20.24 24.53 12.75
N GLN A 104 -19.62 23.55 13.42
CA GLN A 104 -19.75 23.38 14.86
C GLN A 104 -19.21 24.59 15.64
N ASN A 105 -18.06 25.13 15.24
CA ASN A 105 -17.48 26.31 15.87
C ASN A 105 -18.37 27.54 15.66
N MET A 106 -18.95 27.73 14.47
CA MET A 106 -19.91 28.82 14.23
C MET A 106 -21.17 28.70 15.12
N ILE A 107 -21.61 27.48 15.41
CA ILE A 107 -22.72 27.23 16.35
C ILE A 107 -22.28 27.48 17.80
N ALA A 108 -21.04 27.14 18.15
CA ALA A 108 -20.50 27.28 19.50
C ALA A 108 -20.12 28.73 19.86
N ASP A 109 -19.79 29.57 18.87
CA ASP A 109 -19.44 30.98 19.07
C ASP A 109 -20.66 31.87 19.35
N GLU A 110 -21.89 31.41 19.10
CA GLU A 110 -23.07 32.05 19.69
C GLU A 110 -23.09 31.72 21.19
N GLU A 111 -22.85 32.72 22.04
CA GLU A 111 -23.03 32.61 23.49
C GLU A 111 -24.50 32.25 23.78
N ILE A 112 -24.79 30.94 23.88
CA ILE A 112 -26.16 30.46 24.08
C ILE A 112 -26.59 30.84 25.48
N LYS A 113 -27.29 31.98 25.58
CA LYS A 113 -27.93 32.39 26.83
C LYS A 113 -28.84 31.26 27.32
N PRO A 114 -28.75 30.84 28.59
CA PRO A 114 -29.55 29.74 29.13
C PRO A 114 -31.05 29.83 28.88
N GLY A 115 -31.62 31.05 28.88
CA GLY A 115 -33.02 31.29 28.54
C GLY A 115 -33.35 30.89 27.09
N LYS A 116 -32.46 31.19 26.12
CA LYS A 116 -32.62 30.84 24.70
C LYS A 116 -32.65 29.31 24.50
N LEU A 117 -31.86 28.56 25.27
CA LEU A 117 -31.83 27.09 25.23
C LEU A 117 -33.16 26.46 25.69
N LEU A 118 -33.90 27.14 26.57
CA LEU A 118 -35.20 26.70 27.08
C LEU A 118 -36.40 27.32 26.34
N GLY A 119 -36.16 28.12 25.29
CA GLY A 119 -37.21 28.88 24.60
C GLY A 119 -37.82 30.02 25.45
N LEU A 120 -37.15 30.41 26.54
CA LEU A 120 -37.54 31.51 27.42
C LEU A 120 -36.98 32.84 26.93
N LYS A 121 -37.61 33.95 27.30
CA LYS A 121 -37.10 35.28 26.92
C LYS A 121 -35.75 35.53 27.60
N PRO A 122 -34.80 36.22 26.93
CA PRO A 122 -33.44 36.41 27.42
C PRO A 122 -33.32 37.21 28.72
N ASP A 123 -34.38 37.92 29.14
CA ASP A 123 -34.43 38.74 30.36
C ASP A 123 -35.31 38.13 31.46
N GLU A 124 -35.68 36.85 31.37
CA GLU A 124 -36.43 36.17 32.41
C GLU A 124 -35.61 35.92 33.69
N ASP A 125 -36.31 35.90 34.82
CA ASP A 125 -35.72 35.67 36.13
C ASP A 125 -34.88 34.38 36.17
N MET A 126 -33.63 34.50 36.62
CA MET A 126 -32.70 33.39 36.79
C MET A 126 -33.27 32.27 37.67
N GLN A 127 -34.16 32.58 38.61
CA GLN A 127 -34.84 31.54 39.40
C GLN A 127 -35.78 30.67 38.56
N LEU A 128 -36.49 31.28 37.60
CA LEU A 128 -37.37 30.58 36.67
C LEU A 128 -36.57 29.71 35.70
N ILE A 129 -35.49 30.26 35.15
CA ILE A 129 -34.55 29.52 34.30
C ILE A 129 -34.00 28.28 35.03
N ARG A 130 -33.54 28.43 36.28
CA ARG A 130 -33.05 27.30 37.11
C ARG A 130 -34.14 26.25 37.35
N LYS A 131 -35.40 26.66 37.54
CA LYS A 131 -36.52 25.74 37.78
C LYS A 131 -36.83 24.90 36.53
N GLU A 132 -36.84 25.52 35.36
CA GLU A 132 -37.09 24.82 34.09
C GLU A 132 -35.94 23.87 33.72
N PHE A 133 -34.68 24.28 33.91
CA PHE A 133 -33.54 23.35 33.75
C PHE A 133 -33.63 22.14 34.68
N LYS A 134 -34.01 22.32 35.96
CA LYS A 134 -34.21 21.20 36.89
C LYS A 134 -35.30 20.24 36.44
N LYS A 135 -36.39 20.73 35.84
CA LYS A 135 -37.45 19.86 35.29
C LYS A 135 -36.92 19.07 34.10
N LEU A 136 -36.19 19.72 33.20
CA LEU A 136 -35.60 19.10 32.02
C LEU A 136 -34.58 18.01 32.40
N LEU A 137 -33.66 18.30 33.34
CA LEU A 137 -32.71 17.30 33.87
C LEU A 137 -33.41 16.11 34.53
N LYS A 138 -34.51 16.35 35.26
CA LYS A 138 -35.31 15.28 35.86
C LYS A 138 -36.01 14.40 34.82
N ALA A 139 -36.31 14.92 33.65
CA ALA A 139 -36.90 14.17 32.54
C ALA A 139 -35.84 13.42 31.72
N LEU A 140 -34.66 14.02 31.56
CA LEU A 140 -33.53 13.42 30.84
C LEU A 140 -32.72 12.41 31.66
N HIS A 141 -33.00 12.25 32.95
CA HIS A 141 -32.21 11.41 33.83
C HIS A 141 -32.21 9.93 33.36
N PRO A 142 -31.03 9.28 33.24
CA PRO A 142 -30.90 7.88 32.78
C PRO A 142 -31.76 6.89 33.58
N ASP A 143 -31.77 7.04 34.92
CA ASP A 143 -32.59 6.21 35.82
C ASP A 143 -34.10 6.30 35.58
N ARG A 144 -34.56 7.24 34.76
CA ARG A 144 -35.96 7.42 34.37
C ARG A 144 -36.21 7.07 32.89
N GLY A 145 -35.25 6.43 32.25
CA GLY A 145 -35.30 6.11 30.81
C GLY A 145 -34.92 7.28 29.90
N GLY A 146 -34.30 8.33 30.45
CA GLY A 146 -33.83 9.48 29.67
C GLY A 146 -32.45 9.24 29.02
N ASP A 147 -32.09 10.11 28.08
CA ASP A 147 -30.82 10.03 27.35
C ASP A 147 -29.65 10.56 28.20
N GLU A 148 -28.71 9.68 28.54
CA GLU A 148 -27.52 10.00 29.34
C GLU A 148 -26.63 11.07 28.70
N ARG A 149 -26.53 11.11 27.37
CA ARG A 149 -25.69 12.08 26.67
C ARG A 149 -26.30 13.48 26.78
N LEU A 150 -27.60 13.59 26.54
CA LEU A 150 -28.32 14.85 26.70
C LEU A 150 -28.30 15.29 28.17
N PHE A 151 -28.50 14.37 29.11
CA PHE A 151 -28.42 14.69 30.53
C PHE A 151 -27.08 15.32 30.91
N LYS A 152 -25.94 14.76 30.44
CA LYS A 152 -24.60 15.33 30.71
C LYS A 152 -24.47 16.75 30.15
N VAL A 153 -24.82 16.97 28.88
CA VAL A 153 -24.74 18.28 28.23
C VAL A 153 -25.57 19.34 28.96
N PHE A 154 -26.85 19.05 29.23
CA PHE A 154 -27.72 20.00 29.92
C PHE A 154 -27.32 20.22 31.39
N ASN A 155 -26.70 19.23 32.04
CA ASN A 155 -26.22 19.35 33.42
C ASN A 155 -24.98 20.25 33.50
N GLU A 156 -24.10 20.21 32.50
CA GLU A 156 -22.97 21.14 32.38
C GLU A 156 -23.47 22.58 32.22
N HIS A 157 -24.43 22.83 31.32
CA HIS A 157 -25.05 24.14 31.20
C HIS A 157 -25.73 24.59 32.50
N TYR A 158 -26.44 23.70 33.20
CA TYR A 158 -27.07 24.02 34.47
C TYR A 158 -26.06 24.38 35.58
N LYS A 159 -24.91 23.71 35.62
CA LYS A 159 -23.82 24.05 36.56
C LYS A 159 -23.21 25.42 36.28
N ASN A 160 -23.09 25.81 35.02
CA ASN A 160 -22.58 27.14 34.63
C ASN A 160 -23.56 28.28 34.93
N ILE A 161 -24.82 27.99 35.27
CA ILE A 161 -25.86 28.95 35.71
C ILE A 161 -25.83 29.16 37.23
N ILE A 162 -25.24 28.23 37.99
CA ILE A 162 -25.16 28.25 39.46
C ILE A 162 -24.02 29.15 39.91
#